data_AF-A0A7V0IG31-F1
#
_entry.id   AF-A0A7V0IG31-F1
#
_cell.length_a   1.000
_cell.length_b   1.000
_cell.length_c   1.000
_cell.angle_alpha   90.00
_cell.angle_beta   90.00
_cell.angle_gamma   90.00
#
_symmetry.space_group_name_H-M   'P 1'
#
loop_
_entity.id
_entity.type
_entity.pdbx_description
1 polymer ?
#
loop_
_entity_poly.entity_id
_entity_poly.type
_entity_poly.pdbx_seq_one_letter_code
_entity_poly.pdbx_strand_id
1 'polypeptide(L)'
;MKLLDRYIIRELMPPFFYSLAVIIFVLVLDFILKILNFIIAKGVPIIVVGKLFTFSLAPLMALAVPMASLMASLMAFGRLSEDKEIVALNALGVPFWRIMYPGLVFMILLSGVMLMFNISVVPEANFAVKKIFYQIHRKKPMA
;
A
#
# COMPACT_ATOMS: atom_id res chain seq x y z
N MET A 1 -20.32 7.48 17.86
CA MET A 1 -20.32 7.28 16.39
C MET A 1 -21.72 6.86 15.99
N LYS A 2 -22.33 7.51 14.99
CA LYS A 2 -23.66 7.11 14.51
C LYS A 2 -23.54 5.73 13.83
N LEU A 3 -24.61 4.93 13.84
CA LEU A 3 -24.62 3.58 13.26
C LEU A 3 -24.09 3.55 11.81
N LEU A 4 -24.44 4.58 11.03
CA LEU A 4 -23.98 4.79 9.64
C LEU A 4 -22.47 4.96 9.53
N ASP A 5 -21.84 5.73 10.43
CA ASP A 5 -20.40 5.98 10.38
C ASP A 5 -19.61 4.67 10.56
N ARG A 6 -20.07 3.83 11.51
CA ARG A 6 -19.47 2.52 11.78
C ARG A 6 -19.70 1.54 10.63
N TYR A 7 -20.86 1.60 10.00
CA TYR A 7 -21.19 0.75 8.86
C TYR A 7 -20.27 1.04 7.67
N ILE A 8 -20.10 2.30 7.30
CA ILE A 8 -19.26 2.69 6.15
C ILE A 8 -17.79 2.33 6.38
N ILE A 9 -17.27 2.51 7.60
CA ILE A 9 -15.90 2.08 7.93
C ILE A 9 -15.76 0.56 7.84
N ARG A 10 -16.76 -0.19 8.33
CA ARG A 10 -16.78 -1.66 8.24
C ARG A 10 -16.83 -2.12 6.79
N GLU A 11 -17.45 -1.35 5.91
CA GLU A 11 -17.53 -1.64 4.48
C GLU A 11 -16.22 -1.34 3.74
N LEU A 12 -15.47 -0.32 4.18
CA LEU A 12 -14.18 0.04 3.62
C LEU A 12 -13.04 -0.93 4.00
N MET A 13 -13.08 -1.50 5.22
CA MET A 13 -11.97 -2.30 5.74
C MET A 13 -11.67 -3.57 4.91
N PRO A 14 -12.63 -4.45 4.58
CA PRO A 14 -12.33 -5.67 3.85
C PRO A 14 -11.77 -5.42 2.43
N PRO A 15 -12.38 -4.56 1.59
CA PRO A 15 -11.82 -4.20 0.29
C PRO A 15 -10.42 -3.59 0.38
N PHE A 16 -10.13 -2.81 1.43
CA PHE A 16 -8.81 -2.23 1.65
C PHE A 16 -7.75 -3.30 1.90
N PHE A 17 -7.96 -4.21 2.86
CA PHE A 17 -6.97 -5.25 3.13
C PHE A 17 -6.84 -6.25 1.98
N TYR A 18 -7.94 -6.57 1.30
CA TYR A 18 -7.91 -7.45 0.13
C TYR A 18 -7.11 -6.83 -1.02
N SER A 19 -7.44 -5.60 -1.40
CA SER A 19 -6.70 -4.89 -2.46
C SER A 19 -5.24 -4.65 -2.09
N LEU A 20 -4.95 -4.30 -0.82
CA LEU A 20 -3.58 -4.15 -0.34
C LEU A 20 -2.79 -5.45 -0.47
N ALA A 21 -3.37 -6.59 -0.07
CA ALA A 21 -2.71 -7.88 -0.19
C ALA A 21 -2.41 -8.24 -1.66
N VAL A 22 -3.40 -8.04 -2.55
CA VAL A 22 -3.24 -8.31 -3.99
C VAL A 22 -2.18 -7.40 -4.60
N ILE A 23 -2.22 -6.09 -4.32
CA ILE A 23 -1.27 -5.12 -4.88
C ILE A 23 0.14 -5.38 -4.37
N ILE A 24 0.33 -5.60 -3.06
CA ILE A 24 1.63 -5.96 -2.50
C ILE A 24 2.15 -7.25 -3.15
N PHE A 25 1.30 -8.27 -3.31
CA PHE A 25 1.69 -9.52 -3.94
C PHE A 25 2.21 -9.30 -5.37
N VAL A 26 1.48 -8.55 -6.20
CA VAL A 26 1.89 -8.23 -7.57
C VAL A 26 3.20 -7.44 -7.59
N LEU A 27 3.34 -6.43 -6.73
CA LEU A 27 4.55 -5.62 -6.63
C LEU A 27 5.77 -6.43 -6.16
N VAL A 28 5.57 -7.36 -5.24
CA VAL A 28 6.62 -8.27 -4.77
C VAL A 28 7.05 -9.23 -5.88
N LEU A 29 6.12 -9.74 -6.69
CA LEU A 29 6.47 -10.59 -7.85
C LEU A 29 7.37 -9.85 -8.86
N ASP A 30 7.02 -8.61 -9.22
CA ASP A 30 7.86 -7.77 -10.09
C ASP A 30 9.26 -7.57 -9.49
N PHE A 31 9.31 -7.36 -8.17
CA PHE A 31 10.57 -7.17 -7.47
C PHE A 31 11.43 -8.44 -7.39
N ILE A 32 10.82 -9.61 -7.22
CA ILE A 32 11.53 -10.91 -7.24
C ILE A 32 12.19 -11.15 -8.60
N LEU A 33 11.51 -10.83 -9.71
CA LEU A 33 12.09 -10.96 -11.05
C LEU A 33 13.34 -10.07 -11.22
N LYS A 34 13.29 -8.84 -10.68
CA LYS A 34 14.45 -7.93 -10.67
C LYS A 34 15.61 -8.50 -9.86
N ILE A 35 15.32 -9.04 -8.66
CA ILE A 35 16.32 -9.69 -7.81
C ILE A 35 16.97 -10.90 -8.50
N LEU A 36 16.17 -11.74 -9.17
CA LEU A 36 16.66 -12.95 -9.82
C LEU A 36 17.71 -12.61 -10.89
N ASN A 37 17.47 -11.56 -11.66
CA ASN A 37 18.43 -11.02 -12.61
C ASN A 37 19.72 -10.54 -11.92
N PHE A 38 19.64 -9.96 -10.72
CA PHE A 38 20.84 -9.58 -9.95
C PHE A 38 21.64 -10.79 -9.46
N ILE A 39 20.98 -11.87 -9.05
CA ILE A 39 21.67 -13.10 -8.61
C ILE A 39 22.39 -13.75 -9.80
N ILE A 40 21.65 -14.02 -10.88
CA ILE A 40 22.15 -14.79 -12.02
C ILE A 40 23.22 -14.01 -12.78
N ALA A 41 23.01 -12.71 -13.03
CA ALA A 41 23.93 -11.91 -13.84
C ALA A 41 25.10 -11.31 -13.05
N LYS A 42 24.95 -11.04 -11.74
CA LYS A 42 25.99 -10.38 -10.94
C LYS A 42 26.65 -11.25 -9.87
N GLY A 43 26.14 -12.47 -9.61
CA GLY A 43 26.71 -13.41 -8.64
C GLY A 43 26.56 -12.96 -7.17
N VAL A 44 25.49 -12.22 -6.84
CA VAL A 44 25.30 -11.65 -5.51
C VAL A 44 24.93 -12.75 -4.49
N PRO A 45 25.55 -12.79 -3.29
CA PRO A 45 25.21 -13.78 -2.26
C PRO A 45 23.74 -13.72 -1.82
N ILE A 46 23.12 -14.89 -1.60
CA ILE A 46 21.69 -15.01 -1.24
C ILE A 46 21.32 -14.26 0.05
N ILE A 47 22.24 -14.18 1.03
CA ILE A 47 22.05 -13.40 2.27
C ILE A 47 21.89 -11.90 1.99
N VAL A 48 22.64 -11.38 1.01
CA VAL A 48 22.59 -9.95 0.65
C VAL A 48 21.28 -9.65 -0.06
N VAL A 49 20.80 -10.59 -0.86
CA VAL A 49 19.49 -10.53 -1.52
C VAL A 49 18.35 -10.52 -0.51
N GLY A 50 18.39 -11.40 0.51
CA GLY A 50 17.37 -11.42 1.56
C GLY A 50 17.27 -10.08 2.28
N LYS A 51 18.41 -9.44 2.59
CA LYS A 51 18.44 -8.09 3.17
C LYS A 51 17.86 -7.04 2.23
N LEU A 52 18.24 -7.07 0.95
CA LEU A 52 17.68 -6.20 -0.09
C LEU A 52 16.15 -6.35 -0.16
N PHE A 53 15.65 -7.58 -0.12
CA PHE A 53 14.22 -7.85 -0.13
C PHE A 53 13.49 -7.21 1.04
N THR A 54 13.97 -7.41 2.27
CA THR A 54 13.35 -6.84 3.46
C THR A 54 13.31 -5.30 3.41
N PHE A 55 14.41 -4.65 3.01
CA PHE A 55 14.41 -3.19 2.91
C PHE A 55 13.57 -2.67 1.74
N SER A 56 13.49 -3.40 0.64
CA SER A 56 12.67 -2.98 -0.51
C SER A 56 11.16 -3.15 -0.28
N LEU A 57 10.71 -3.90 0.73
CA LEU A 57 9.29 -3.96 1.07
C LEU A 57 8.72 -2.61 1.51
N ALA A 58 9.51 -1.78 2.22
CA ALA A 58 9.06 -0.48 2.70
C ALA A 58 8.59 0.45 1.57
N PRO A 59 9.38 0.74 0.51
CA PRO A 59 8.92 1.56 -0.60
C PRO A 59 7.78 0.92 -1.40
N LEU A 60 7.69 -0.42 -1.45
CA LEU A 60 6.54 -1.10 -2.08
C LEU A 60 5.25 -0.87 -1.29
N MET A 61 5.29 -0.90 0.04
CA MET A 61 4.14 -0.56 0.88
C MET A 61 3.72 0.90 0.72
N ALA A 62 4.68 1.82 0.61
CA ALA A 62 4.40 3.24 0.38
C ALA A 62 3.65 3.49 -0.93
N LEU A 63 3.86 2.65 -1.96
CA LEU A 63 3.11 2.67 -3.21
C LEU A 63 1.78 1.91 -3.12
N ALA A 64 1.77 0.75 -2.46
CA ALA A 64 0.62 -0.13 -2.39
C ALA A 64 -0.55 0.46 -1.61
N VAL A 65 -0.29 1.16 -0.51
CA VAL A 65 -1.35 1.69 0.37
C VAL A 65 -2.25 2.72 -0.33
N PRO A 66 -1.73 3.74 -1.05
CA PRO A 66 -2.57 4.66 -1.83
C PRO A 66 -3.36 3.97 -2.95
N MET A 67 -2.79 2.96 -3.59
CA MET A 67 -3.49 2.20 -4.64
C MET A 67 -4.62 1.35 -4.05
N ALA A 68 -4.37 0.71 -2.90
CA ALA A 68 -5.36 -0.06 -2.17
C ALA A 68 -6.49 0.81 -1.62
N SER A 69 -6.20 2.03 -1.16
CA SER A 69 -7.23 2.95 -0.66
C SER A 69 -8.20 3.38 -1.76
N LEU A 70 -7.69 3.61 -2.98
CA LEU A 70 -8.53 3.87 -4.16
C LEU A 70 -9.44 2.68 -4.46
N MET A 71 -8.87 1.47 -4.56
CA MET A 71 -9.64 0.25 -4.79
C MET A 71 -10.70 0.01 -3.71
N ALA A 72 -10.34 0.23 -2.45
CA ALA A 72 -11.26 0.08 -1.33
C ALA A 72 -12.46 1.03 -1.42
N SER A 73 -12.19 2.30 -1.72
CA SER A 73 -13.24 3.30 -1.89
C SER A 73 -14.16 2.97 -3.05
N LEU A 74 -13.60 2.54 -4.18
CA LEU A 74 -14.36 2.17 -5.36
C LEU A 74 -15.26 0.96 -5.09
N MET A 75 -14.73 -0.09 -4.46
CA MET A 75 -15.50 -1.29 -4.14
C MET A 75 -16.59 -1.02 -3.10
N ALA A 76 -16.25 -0.33 -2.00
CA ALA A 76 -17.20 -0.07 -0.92
C ALA A 76 -18.35 0.85 -1.38
N PHE A 77 -18.02 2.01 -1.98
CA PHE A 77 -19.05 2.92 -2.49
C PHE A 77 -19.74 2.40 -3.75
N GLY A 78 -19.05 1.59 -4.56
CA GLY A 78 -19.64 0.87 -5.69
C GLY A 78 -20.75 -0.08 -5.23
N ARG A 79 -20.48 -0.91 -4.21
CA ARG A 79 -21.48 -1.82 -3.66
C ARG A 79 -22.66 -1.09 -3.04
N LEU A 80 -22.40 -0.05 -2.23
CA LEU A 80 -23.44 0.82 -1.66
C LEU A 80 -24.34 1.46 -2.74
N SER A 81 -23.78 1.74 -3.93
CA SER A 81 -24.51 2.27 -5.07
C SER A 81 -25.33 1.19 -5.78
N GLU A 82 -24.75 0.00 -5.98
CA GLU A 82 -25.39 -1.16 -6.61
C GLU A 82 -26.60 -1.66 -5.80
N ASP A 83 -26.44 -1.75 -4.48
CA ASP A 83 -27.50 -2.12 -3.53
C ASP A 83 -28.54 -1.00 -3.32
N LYS A 84 -28.40 0.14 -4.01
CA LYS A 84 -29.25 1.35 -3.92
C LYS A 84 -29.32 1.94 -2.50
N GLU A 85 -28.40 1.60 -1.61
CA GLU A 85 -28.35 2.13 -0.25
C GLU A 85 -28.11 3.65 -0.24
N ILE A 86 -27.25 4.14 -1.12
CA ILE A 86 -27.00 5.60 -1.27
C ILE A 86 -28.28 6.32 -1.69
N VAL A 87 -29.07 5.73 -2.59
CA VAL A 87 -30.33 6.32 -3.08
C VAL A 87 -31.37 6.31 -1.96
N ALA A 88 -31.48 5.22 -1.20
CA ALA A 88 -32.38 5.11 -0.06
C ALA A 88 -32.06 6.13 1.04
N LEU A 89 -30.78 6.32 1.36
CA LEU A 89 -30.34 7.31 2.34
C LEU A 89 -30.61 8.75 1.87
N ASN A 90 -30.39 9.04 0.58
CA ASN A 90 -30.73 10.35 0.00
C ASN A 90 -32.24 10.60 0.05
N ALA A 91 -33.08 9.59 -0.20
CA ALA A 91 -34.54 9.71 -0.09
C ALA A 91 -35.04 10.00 1.34
N LEU A 92 -34.27 9.55 2.35
CA LEU A 92 -34.50 9.87 3.77
C LEU A 92 -33.96 11.25 4.18
N GLY A 93 -33.46 12.05 3.23
CA GLY A 93 -32.93 13.39 3.45
C GLY A 93 -31.49 13.42 3.99
N VAL A 94 -30.77 12.30 3.98
CA VAL A 94 -29.34 12.28 4.35
C VAL A 94 -28.54 12.79 3.15
N PRO A 95 -27.80 13.91 3.27
CA PRO A 95 -27.03 14.43 2.15
C PRO A 95 -25.86 13.49 1.80
N PHE A 96 -25.57 13.35 0.51
CA PHE A 96 -24.47 12.53 0.00
C PHE A 96 -23.12 12.81 0.70
N TRP A 97 -22.82 14.09 0.98
CA TRP A 97 -21.61 14.49 1.72
C TRP A 97 -21.48 13.85 3.10
N ARG A 98 -22.61 13.60 3.79
CA ARG A 98 -22.61 12.94 5.10
C ARG A 98 -22.26 11.45 4.98
N ILE A 99 -22.64 10.80 3.88
CA ILE A 99 -22.32 9.40 3.58
C ILE A 99 -20.82 9.27 3.31
N MET A 100 -20.22 10.22 2.58
CA MET A 100 -18.78 10.20 2.28
C MET A 100 -17.88 10.53 3.48
N TYR A 101 -18.37 11.35 4.42
CA TYR A 101 -17.60 11.86 5.56
C TYR A 101 -16.80 10.80 6.33
N PRO A 102 -17.38 9.67 6.80
CA PRO A 102 -16.61 8.66 7.52
C PRO A 102 -15.49 8.03 6.69
N GLY A 103 -15.71 7.84 5.38
CA GLY A 103 -14.68 7.37 4.47
C GLY A 103 -13.55 8.38 4.31
N LEU A 104 -13.87 9.67 4.17
CA LEU A 104 -12.88 10.74 4.09
C LEU A 104 -12.02 10.84 5.36
N VAL A 105 -12.64 10.77 6.54
CA VAL A 105 -11.91 10.76 7.82
C VAL A 105 -10.94 9.59 7.89
N PHE A 106 -11.37 8.39 7.48
CA PHE A 106 -10.51 7.22 7.40
C PHE A 106 -9.32 7.44 6.46
N MET A 107 -9.55 7.99 5.26
CA MET A 107 -8.47 8.26 4.30
C MET A 107 -7.49 9.34 4.76
N ILE A 108 -7.97 10.37 5.46
CA ILE A 108 -7.10 11.41 6.05
C ILE A 108 -6.21 10.79 7.14
N LEU A 109 -6.76 9.95 8.01
CA LEU A 109 -6.00 9.24 9.03
C LEU A 109 -4.94 8.32 8.40
N LEU A 110 -5.34 7.55 7.37
CA LEU A 110 -4.43 6.69 6.62
C LEU A 110 -3.30 7.48 5.96
N SER A 111 -3.62 8.64 5.38
CA SER A 111 -2.64 9.56 4.80
C SER A 111 -1.65 10.08 5.85
N GLY A 112 -2.13 10.45 7.04
CA GLY A 112 -1.27 10.85 8.16
C GLY A 112 -0.28 9.75 8.57
N VAL A 113 -0.75 8.50 8.66
CA VAL A 113 0.12 7.34 8.94
C VAL A 113 1.14 7.14 7.81
N MET A 114 0.71 7.24 6.55
CA MET A 114 1.60 7.10 5.40
C MET A 114 2.63 8.22 5.27
N LEU A 115 2.30 9.45 5.69
CA LEU A 115 3.25 10.56 5.77
C LEU A 115 4.36 10.25 6.76
N MET A 116 4.02 9.79 7.97
CA MET A 116 5.03 9.38 8.95
C MET A 116 5.90 8.23 8.43
N PHE A 117 5.27 7.25 7.77
CA PHE A 117 5.97 6.13 7.16
C PHE A 117 6.95 6.58 6.05
N ASN A 118 6.56 7.53 5.21
CA ASN A 118 7.39 8.05 4.13
C ASN A 118 8.51 8.98 4.60
N ILE A 119 8.34 9.66 5.74
CA ILE A 119 9.39 10.54 6.30
C ILE A 119 10.42 9.75 7.09
N SER A 120 10.01 8.70 7.82
CA SER A 120 10.92 7.95 8.69
C SER A 120 11.41 6.65 8.06
N VAL A 121 10.50 5.76 7.64
CA VAL A 121 10.84 4.37 7.30
C VAL A 121 11.39 4.25 5.88
N VAL A 122 10.74 4.90 4.91
CA VAL A 122 11.11 4.80 3.49
C VAL A 122 12.53 5.33 3.21
N PRO A 123 12.99 6.46 3.78
CA PRO A 123 14.33 6.97 3.52
C PRO A 123 15.42 6.07 4.10
N GLU A 124 15.23 5.55 5.32
CA GLU A 124 16.15 4.60 5.96
C GLU A 124 16.27 3.31 5.15
N ALA A 125 15.14 2.77 4.70
CA ALA A 125 15.10 1.60 3.84
C ALA A 125 15.83 1.84 2.50
N ASN A 126 15.56 2.96 1.84
CA ASN A 126 16.23 3.33 0.59
C ASN A 126 17.73 3.58 0.78
N PHE A 127 18.15 4.15 1.91
CA PHE A 127 19.56 4.33 2.24
C PHE A 127 20.26 2.99 2.46
N ALA A 128 19.63 2.06 3.17
CA ALA A 128 20.14 0.70 3.38
C ALA A 128 20.30 -0.05 2.05
N VAL A 129 19.30 0.04 1.15
CA VAL A 129 19.37 -0.51 -0.21
C VAL A 129 20.54 0.10 -0.99
N LYS A 130 20.67 1.43 -1.02
CA LYS A 130 21.79 2.12 -1.71
C LYS A 130 23.16 1.71 -1.14
N LYS A 131 23.28 1.57 0.18
CA LYS A 131 24.51 1.13 0.84
C LYS A 131 24.90 -0.29 0.43
N ILE A 132 23.93 -1.20 0.35
CA ILE A 132 24.15 -2.56 -0.15
C ILE A 132 24.59 -2.53 -1.63
N PHE A 133 23.93 -1.73 -2.47
CA PHE A 133 24.33 -1.56 -3.87
C PHE A 133 25.75 -1.01 -4.03
N TYR A 134 26.13 -0.04 -3.20
CA TYR A 134 27.48 0.52 -3.20
C TYR A 134 28.52 -0.51 -2.77
N GLN A 135 28.23 -1.33 -1.74
CA GLN A 135 29.11 -2.41 -1.30
C GLN A 135 29.29 -3.51 -2.36
N ILE A 136 28.22 -3.85 -3.11
CA ILE A 136 28.29 -4.83 -4.21
C ILE A 136 29.20 -4.32 -5.35
N HIS A 137 29.10 -3.04 -5.70
CA HIS A 137 29.97 -2.45 -6.74
C HIS A 137 31.41 -2.26 -6.25
N ARG A 138 31.62 -1.88 -4.99
CA ARG A 138 32.95 -1.62 -4.43
C ARG A 138 33.71 -2.87 -3.96
N LYS A 139 33.03 -4.01 -3.75
CA LYS A 139 33.67 -5.33 -3.58
C LYS A 139 33.99 -6.01 -4.91
N LYS A 140 33.61 -5.43 -6.06
CA LYS A 140 34.17 -5.77 -7.37
C LYS A 140 35.24 -4.75 -7.80
N PRO A 141 36.46 -4.82 -7.26
CA PRO A 141 37.67 -4.59 -8.04
C PRO A 141 38.45 -5.92 -8.12
N MET A 142 38.73 -6.32 -9.37
CA MET A 142 39.65 -7.39 -9.79
C MET A 142 39.24 -8.83 -9.48
N ALA A 143 38.61 -9.47 -10.48
CA ALA A 143 39.14 -10.62 -11.22
C ALA A 143 38.05 -11.11 -12.19
#